data_AF-U4V640-F1
#
_entry.id   AF-U4V640-F1
#
_cell.length_a   1.000
_cell.length_b   1.000
_cell.length_c   1.000
_cell.angle_alpha   90.00
_cell.angle_beta   90.00
_cell.angle_gamma   90.00
#
_symmetry.space_group_name_H-M   'P 1'
#
loop_
_entity.id
_entity.type
_entity.pdbx_description
1 polymer ?
#
loop_
_entity_poly.entity_id
_entity_poly.type
_entity_poly.pdbx_seq_one_letter_code
_entity_poly.pdbx_strand_id
1 'polypeptide(L)'
;MTEIAKDEAVSLISGFLQGYCAHPDWTENDINWLLDMAAGNRAAGILRFCKINEQSGGGPSALFCYYSRPNGMAEVLNVVAKAGGAEKPAVEAMLLHLQEEGHIAAQGRVDPRYLNALSQQSIMFFRLKANVCVVTANEDILGAIQRNDIFIGGLAGESWSRLSTDFY
;
A
#
# COMPACT_ATOMS: atom_id res chain seq x y z
N MET A 1 0.66 11.75 -11.94
CA MET A 1 1.16 10.50 -11.34
C MET A 1 2.36 10.04 -12.13
N THR A 2 3.32 9.39 -11.49
CA THR A 2 4.60 9.07 -12.12
C THR A 2 5.16 7.79 -11.52
N GLU A 3 5.60 6.84 -12.35
CA GLU A 3 6.38 5.69 -11.89
C GLU A 3 7.75 6.17 -11.40
N ILE A 4 8.23 5.60 -10.29
CA ILE A 4 9.46 6.04 -9.63
C ILE A 4 10.39 4.86 -9.35
N ALA A 5 11.66 5.17 -9.12
CA ALA A 5 12.64 4.20 -8.68
C ALA A 5 12.40 3.79 -7.22
N LYS A 6 12.91 2.61 -6.84
CA LYS A 6 12.82 2.06 -5.48
C LYS A 6 13.38 3.03 -4.43
N ASP A 7 14.52 3.67 -4.70
CA ASP A 7 15.16 4.57 -3.73
C ASP A 7 14.27 5.77 -3.38
N GLU A 8 13.55 6.32 -4.37
CA GLU A 8 12.57 7.37 -4.11
C GLU A 8 11.35 6.83 -3.33
N ALA A 9 10.92 5.59 -3.63
CA ALA A 9 9.82 4.95 -2.91
C ALA A 9 10.16 4.73 -1.42
N VAL A 10 11.41 4.37 -1.09
CA VAL A 10 11.89 4.19 0.29
C VAL A 10 11.68 5.47 1.10
N SER A 11 12.19 6.61 0.62
CA SER A 11 12.08 7.88 1.34
C SER A 11 10.62 8.35 1.45
N LEU A 12 9.80 8.14 0.42
CA LEU A 12 8.37 8.49 0.47
C LEU A 12 7.59 7.63 1.48
N ILE A 13 7.83 6.32 1.51
CA ILE A 13 7.20 5.42 2.49
C ILE A 13 7.62 5.85 3.90
N SER A 14 8.91 6.06 4.15
CA SER A 14 9.40 6.52 5.45
C SER A 14 8.70 7.79 5.93
N GLY A 15 8.56 8.79 5.04
CA GLY A 15 7.88 10.04 5.35
C GLY A 15 6.37 9.89 5.58
N PHE A 16 5.67 9.10 4.76
CA PHE A 16 4.21 8.93 4.91
C PHE A 16 3.82 8.07 6.10
N LEU A 17 4.66 7.12 6.53
CA LEU A 17 4.40 6.30 7.71
C LEU A 17 4.28 7.14 9.00
N GLN A 18 4.99 8.27 9.08
CA GLN A 18 4.88 9.23 10.19
C GLN A 18 3.46 9.82 10.34
N GLY A 19 2.61 9.68 9.33
CA GLY A 19 1.21 10.08 9.35
C GLY A 19 0.26 9.05 9.96
N TYR A 20 0.77 7.95 10.54
CA TYR A 20 -0.02 6.95 11.28
C TYR A 20 0.24 7.10 12.79
N CYS A 21 -0.79 6.94 13.63
CA CYS A 21 -0.60 6.92 15.09
C CYS A 21 0.30 5.76 15.56
N ALA A 22 0.24 4.62 14.88
CA ALA A 22 1.10 3.48 15.14
C ALA A 22 1.63 2.91 13.83
N HIS A 23 2.94 2.76 13.71
CA HIS A 23 3.59 2.15 12.56
C HIS A 23 4.87 1.42 13.02
N PRO A 24 5.42 0.52 12.20
CA PRO A 24 6.74 -0.06 12.49
C PRO A 24 7.81 1.04 12.55
N ASP A 25 8.72 0.94 13.52
CA ASP A 25 9.89 1.82 13.63
C ASP A 25 10.98 1.40 12.63
N TRP A 26 10.65 1.46 11.34
CA TRP A 26 11.52 1.07 10.25
C TRP A 26 12.43 2.22 9.84
N THR A 27 13.73 1.91 9.74
CA THR A 27 14.68 2.76 9.05
C THR A 27 14.49 2.65 7.53
N GLU A 28 15.07 3.58 6.77
CA GLU A 28 15.11 3.47 5.30
C GLU A 28 15.77 2.16 4.83
N ASN A 29 16.77 1.65 5.58
CA ASN A 29 17.39 0.36 5.28
C ASN A 29 16.41 -0.81 5.43
N ASP A 30 15.57 -0.79 6.46
CA ASP A 30 14.55 -1.82 6.68
C ASP A 30 13.51 -1.80 5.57
N ILE A 31 13.05 -0.60 5.17
CA ILE A 31 12.12 -0.42 4.06
C ILE A 31 12.75 -0.90 2.75
N ASN A 32 14.00 -0.51 2.47
CA ASN A 32 14.70 -0.96 1.28
C ASN A 32 14.80 -2.49 1.23
N TRP A 33 15.17 -3.13 2.34
CA TRP A 33 15.22 -4.58 2.45
C TRP A 33 13.86 -5.25 2.22
N LEU A 34 12.78 -4.71 2.79
CA LEU A 34 11.41 -5.19 2.56
C LEU A 34 11.02 -5.09 1.07
N LEU A 35 11.35 -3.98 0.42
CA LEU A 35 11.07 -3.78 -1.01
C LEU A 35 11.89 -4.72 -1.90
N ASP A 36 13.15 -4.99 -1.54
CA ASP A 36 13.99 -5.97 -2.25
C ASP A 36 13.42 -7.39 -2.13
N MET A 37 12.97 -7.78 -0.93
CA MET A 37 12.28 -9.05 -0.75
C MET A 37 10.98 -9.11 -1.53
N ALA A 38 10.19 -8.04 -1.52
CA ALA A 38 8.93 -7.95 -2.25
C ALA A 38 9.17 -8.06 -3.77
N ALA A 39 10.20 -7.41 -4.30
CA ALA A 39 10.59 -7.49 -5.70
C ALA A 39 11.10 -8.89 -6.11
N GLY A 40 11.63 -9.65 -5.15
CA GLY A 40 11.98 -11.06 -5.32
C GLY A 40 10.79 -11.99 -5.60
N ASN A 41 9.57 -11.57 -5.26
CA ASN A 41 8.33 -12.31 -5.52
C ASN A 41 7.90 -12.22 -6.99
N ARG A 42 8.64 -12.87 -7.89
CA ARG A 42 8.30 -12.88 -9.33
C ARG A 42 7.00 -13.62 -9.63
N ALA A 43 6.60 -14.56 -8.78
CA ALA A 43 5.33 -15.27 -8.88
C ALA A 43 4.12 -14.33 -8.71
N ALA A 44 4.23 -13.30 -7.88
CA ALA A 44 3.19 -12.28 -7.72
C ALA A 44 3.16 -11.28 -8.88
N GLY A 45 4.28 -11.10 -9.61
CA GLY A 45 4.42 -10.23 -10.78
C GLY A 45 5.66 -9.35 -10.71
N ILE A 46 5.74 -8.33 -11.57
CA ILE A 46 6.79 -7.30 -11.51
C ILE A 46 6.34 -6.20 -10.56
N LEU A 47 7.09 -5.97 -9.47
CA LEU A 47 6.80 -4.91 -8.52
C LEU A 47 7.07 -3.53 -9.14
N ARG A 48 6.09 -2.63 -9.02
CA ARG A 48 6.07 -1.27 -9.55
C ARG A 48 5.78 -0.28 -8.42
N PHE A 49 6.28 0.94 -8.55
CA PHE A 49 6.12 2.03 -7.58
C PHE A 49 5.63 3.28 -8.28
N CYS A 50 4.52 3.85 -7.82
CA CYS A 50 3.94 5.04 -8.41
C CYS A 50 3.73 6.10 -7.34
N LYS A 51 4.24 7.31 -7.60
CA LYS A 51 3.94 8.49 -6.78
C LYS A 51 2.75 9.26 -7.32
N ILE A 52 1.99 9.81 -6.40
CA ILE A 52 0.86 10.69 -6.64
C ILE A 52 1.24 12.05 -6.04
N ASN A 53 1.13 13.10 -6.84
CA ASN A 53 1.43 14.47 -6.40
C ASN A 53 0.15 15.18 -5.98
N GLU A 54 0.27 16.09 -5.02
CA GLU A 54 -0.77 17.05 -4.66
C GLU A 54 -1.16 17.90 -5.89
N GLN A 55 -2.46 18.06 -6.15
CA GLN A 55 -2.96 18.88 -7.26
C GLN A 55 -2.57 20.35 -7.14
N SER A 56 -2.38 20.83 -5.90
CA SER A 56 -1.93 22.19 -5.55
C SER A 56 -0.45 22.45 -5.81
N GLY A 57 0.34 21.43 -6.19
CA GLY A 57 1.78 21.57 -6.43
C GLY A 57 2.67 21.42 -5.18
N GLY A 58 2.11 20.96 -4.04
CA GLY A 58 2.84 20.79 -2.76
C GLY A 58 3.78 19.57 -2.67
N GLY A 59 4.03 18.89 -3.78
CA GLY A 59 4.89 17.69 -3.84
C GLY A 59 4.11 16.36 -3.75
N PRO A 60 4.80 15.25 -3.47
CA PRO A 60 4.18 13.93 -3.34
C PRO A 60 3.19 13.87 -2.18
N SER A 61 1.97 13.39 -2.45
CA SER A 61 0.88 13.27 -1.48
C SER A 61 0.56 11.82 -1.12
N ALA A 62 0.89 10.89 -2.01
CA ALA A 62 0.77 9.47 -1.77
C ALA A 62 1.71 8.66 -2.66
N LEU A 63 1.89 7.41 -2.30
CA LEU A 63 2.57 6.38 -3.06
C LEU A 63 1.69 5.13 -3.05
N PHE A 64 1.69 4.38 -4.15
CA PHE A 64 1.25 2.99 -4.11
C PHE A 64 2.26 2.10 -4.82
N CYS A 65 2.32 0.86 -4.37
CA CYS A 65 3.10 -0.18 -5.00
C CYS A 65 2.23 -1.40 -5.31
N TYR A 66 2.51 -2.04 -6.43
CA TYR A 66 1.70 -3.14 -6.93
C TYR A 66 2.53 -4.09 -7.79
N TYR A 67 2.11 -5.34 -7.87
CA TYR A 67 2.64 -6.29 -8.82
C TYR A 67 1.84 -6.25 -10.12
N SER A 68 2.52 -5.97 -11.23
CA SER A 68 1.97 -6.12 -12.58
C SER A 68 2.12 -7.57 -13.03
N ARG A 69 1.00 -8.26 -13.31
CA ARG A 69 0.98 -9.65 -13.78
C ARG A 69 0.81 -9.75 -15.30
N PRO A 70 1.42 -10.75 -15.95
CA PRO A 70 1.29 -10.95 -17.40
C PRO A 70 -0.14 -11.16 -17.91
N ASN A 71 -1.07 -11.59 -17.05
CA ASN A 71 -2.47 -11.80 -17.40
C ASN A 71 -3.32 -10.51 -17.33
N GLY A 72 -2.69 -9.34 -17.18
CA GLY A 72 -3.37 -8.04 -17.10
C GLY A 72 -3.88 -7.68 -15.70
N MET A 73 -3.66 -8.53 -14.68
CA MET A 73 -4.07 -8.27 -13.31
C MET A 73 -3.03 -7.41 -12.56
N ALA A 74 -3.48 -6.38 -11.84
CA ALA A 74 -2.65 -5.69 -10.84
C ALA A 74 -2.93 -6.25 -9.43
N GLU A 75 -1.89 -6.66 -8.71
CA GLU A 75 -1.98 -6.97 -7.27
C GLU A 75 -1.42 -5.80 -6.46
N VAL A 76 -2.29 -4.94 -5.95
CA VAL A 76 -1.92 -3.80 -5.11
C VAL A 76 -1.39 -4.30 -3.77
N LEU A 77 -0.14 -3.98 -3.49
CA LEU A 77 0.55 -4.38 -2.27
C LEU A 77 0.27 -3.37 -1.15
N ASN A 78 0.52 -2.08 -1.41
CA ASN A 78 0.19 -0.99 -0.49
C ASN A 78 -0.22 0.27 -1.24
N VAL A 79 -1.10 1.04 -0.58
CA VAL A 79 -1.25 2.47 -0.79
C VAL A 79 -0.84 3.13 0.53
N VAL A 80 0.00 4.16 0.46
CA VAL A 80 0.46 4.93 1.62
C VAL A 80 0.31 6.41 1.25
N ALA A 81 -0.43 7.15 2.05
CA ALA A 81 -0.77 8.54 1.77
C ALA A 81 -0.42 9.43 2.96
N LYS A 82 -0.11 10.69 2.67
CA LYS A 82 0.04 11.72 3.69
C LYS A 82 -1.26 11.86 4.49
N ALA A 83 -1.14 12.06 5.80
CA ALA A 83 -2.29 12.33 6.64
C ALA A 83 -3.00 13.65 6.26
N GLY A 84 -4.30 13.70 6.51
CA GLY A 84 -5.09 14.93 6.31
C GLY A 84 -5.86 14.99 4.98
N GLY A 85 -6.28 13.85 4.42
CA GLY A 85 -7.26 13.80 3.33
C GLY A 85 -6.71 13.41 1.96
N ALA A 86 -5.44 13.00 1.87
CA ALA A 86 -4.87 12.50 0.61
C ALA A 86 -5.38 11.10 0.22
N GLU A 87 -6.11 10.42 1.09
CA GLU A 87 -6.58 9.04 0.90
C GLU A 87 -7.51 8.89 -0.31
N LYS A 88 -8.52 9.76 -0.44
CA LYS A 88 -9.46 9.70 -1.57
C LYS A 88 -8.80 10.04 -2.91
N PRO A 89 -8.06 11.16 -3.04
CA PRO A 89 -7.29 11.44 -4.25
C PRO A 89 -6.29 10.33 -4.59
N ALA A 90 -5.70 9.68 -3.59
CA ALA A 90 -4.76 8.59 -3.82
C ALA A 90 -5.42 7.36 -4.45
N VAL A 91 -6.58 6.96 -3.94
CA VAL A 91 -7.37 5.85 -4.49
C VAL A 91 -7.84 6.15 -5.91
N GLU A 92 -8.39 7.35 -6.14
CA GLU A 92 -8.86 7.75 -7.48
C GLU A 92 -7.72 7.79 -8.50
N ALA A 93 -6.58 8.37 -8.13
CA ALA A 93 -5.40 8.41 -8.98
C ALA A 93 -4.87 6.99 -9.25
N MET A 94 -4.77 6.13 -8.24
CA MET A 94 -4.34 4.73 -8.43
C MET A 94 -5.24 4.00 -9.42
N LEU A 95 -6.56 4.07 -9.26
CA LEU A 95 -7.50 3.37 -10.14
C LEU A 95 -7.42 3.89 -11.58
N LEU A 96 -7.31 5.20 -11.76
CA LEU A 96 -7.09 5.81 -13.08
C LEU A 96 -5.77 5.31 -13.69
N HIS A 97 -4.68 5.22 -12.91
CA HIS A 97 -3.40 4.69 -13.37
C HIS A 97 -3.56 3.31 -13.97
N LEU A 98 -4.16 2.41 -13.19
CA LEU A 98 -4.19 1.00 -13.53
C LEU A 98 -5.03 0.81 -14.79
N GLN A 99 -6.09 1.62 -14.97
CA GLN A 99 -6.86 1.66 -16.20
C GLN A 99 -6.03 2.18 -17.40
N GLU A 100 -5.29 3.28 -17.23
CA GLU A 100 -4.45 3.87 -18.29
C GLU A 100 -3.31 2.93 -18.73
N GLU A 101 -2.73 2.18 -17.79
CA GLU A 101 -1.73 1.13 -18.05
C GLU A 101 -2.32 -0.16 -18.64
N GLY A 102 -3.64 -0.21 -18.86
CA GLY A 102 -4.32 -1.33 -19.51
C GLY A 102 -4.56 -2.54 -18.62
N HIS A 103 -4.52 -2.40 -17.29
CA HIS A 103 -4.90 -3.46 -16.39
C HIS A 103 -6.40 -3.74 -16.46
N ILE A 104 -6.77 -5.01 -16.66
CA ILE A 104 -8.17 -5.43 -16.81
C ILE A 104 -8.92 -5.50 -15.47
N ALA A 105 -8.16 -5.57 -14.37
CA ALA A 105 -8.67 -5.49 -13.02
C ALA A 105 -7.52 -5.13 -12.06
N ALA A 106 -7.88 -4.80 -10.81
CA ALA A 106 -6.95 -4.71 -9.69
C ALA A 106 -7.52 -5.45 -8.47
N GLN A 107 -6.65 -6.05 -7.66
CA GLN A 107 -7.03 -6.59 -6.36
C GLN A 107 -5.92 -6.34 -5.34
N GLY A 108 -6.24 -6.37 -4.06
CA GLY A 108 -5.28 -6.19 -2.98
C GLY A 108 -5.96 -6.32 -1.63
N ARG A 109 -5.16 -6.30 -0.56
CA ARG A 109 -5.72 -6.17 0.79
C ARG A 109 -6.07 -4.72 1.04
N VAL A 110 -7.29 -4.49 1.53
CA VAL A 110 -7.76 -3.16 1.89
C VAL A 110 -7.24 -2.81 3.29
N ASP A 111 -6.52 -1.70 3.39
CA ASP A 111 -6.30 -1.01 4.67
C ASP A 111 -7.59 -0.22 4.99
N PRO A 112 -8.20 -0.42 6.19
CA PRO A 112 -9.43 0.24 6.59
C PRO A 112 -9.41 1.77 6.46
N ARG A 113 -8.22 2.40 6.54
CA ARG A 113 -8.02 3.84 6.29
C ARG A 113 -8.54 4.29 4.92
N TYR A 114 -8.50 3.43 3.91
CA TYR A 114 -8.95 3.72 2.55
C TYR A 114 -10.36 3.21 2.25
N LEU A 115 -11.03 2.56 3.21
CA LEU A 115 -12.31 1.88 2.97
C LEU A 115 -13.40 2.84 2.49
N ASN A 116 -13.47 4.04 3.07
CA ASN A 116 -14.42 5.07 2.63
C ASN A 116 -14.20 5.46 1.16
N ALA A 117 -12.94 5.76 0.78
CA ALA A 117 -12.59 6.13 -0.58
C ALA A 117 -12.87 5.00 -1.60
N LEU A 118 -12.54 3.76 -1.23
CA LEU A 118 -12.79 2.58 -2.07
C LEU A 118 -14.29 2.28 -2.20
N SER A 119 -15.07 2.42 -1.13
CA SER A 119 -16.52 2.14 -1.14
C SER A 119 -17.34 3.10 -2.00
N GLN A 120 -16.80 4.27 -2.30
CA GLN A 120 -17.43 5.25 -3.19
C GLN A 120 -17.23 4.93 -4.67
N GLN A 121 -16.36 3.96 -5.00
CA GLN A 121 -16.08 3.58 -6.38
C GLN A 121 -17.12 2.55 -6.86
N SER A 122 -17.86 2.88 -7.91
CA SER A 122 -18.92 2.02 -8.46
C SER A 122 -18.43 0.67 -9.00
N ILE A 123 -17.13 0.57 -9.27
CA ILE A 123 -16.46 -0.63 -9.80
C ILE A 123 -15.89 -1.56 -8.71
N MET A 124 -16.09 -1.24 -7.43
CA MET A 124 -15.44 -1.93 -6.32
C MET A 124 -16.26 -3.11 -5.78
N PHE A 125 -15.59 -4.22 -5.50
CA PHE A 125 -16.16 -5.38 -4.82
C PHE A 125 -15.30 -5.79 -3.64
N PHE A 126 -15.91 -5.96 -2.47
CA PHE A 126 -15.21 -6.39 -1.26
C PHE A 126 -15.49 -7.87 -1.00
N ARG A 127 -14.42 -8.63 -0.74
CA ARG A 127 -14.50 -10.04 -0.32
C ARG A 127 -13.83 -10.19 1.03
N LEU A 128 -14.50 -10.86 1.95
CA LEU A 128 -13.90 -11.21 3.24
C LEU A 128 -12.76 -12.21 2.99
N LYS A 129 -11.56 -11.87 3.48
CA LYS A 129 -10.37 -12.73 3.48
C LYS A 129 -9.83 -12.79 4.90
N ALA A 130 -8.89 -13.70 5.17
CA ALA A 130 -8.28 -13.91 6.49
C ALA A 130 -8.02 -12.59 7.25
N ASN A 131 -8.47 -12.57 8.50
CA ASN A 131 -8.38 -11.43 9.41
C ASN A 131 -6.95 -11.24 9.90
N VAL A 132 -6.61 -10.01 10.28
CA VAL A 132 -5.41 -9.71 11.06
C VAL A 132 -5.76 -9.85 12.54
N CYS A 133 -4.98 -10.64 13.28
CA CYS A 133 -5.09 -10.72 14.73
C CYS A 133 -3.99 -9.85 15.35
N VAL A 134 -4.36 -8.97 16.26
CA VAL A 134 -3.41 -8.14 17.01
C VAL A 134 -3.60 -8.41 18.50
N VAL A 135 -2.50 -8.73 19.18
CA VAL A 135 -2.46 -8.90 20.64
C VAL A 135 -1.46 -7.89 21.19
N THR A 136 -1.94 -6.97 22.02
CA THR A 136 -1.12 -5.94 22.64
C THR A 136 -1.65 -5.59 24.02
N ALA A 137 -0.74 -5.29 24.95
CA ALA A 137 -1.07 -4.69 26.25
C ALA A 137 -0.91 -3.15 26.24
N ASN A 138 -0.43 -2.58 25.14
CA ASN A 138 -0.21 -1.14 25.00
C ASN A 138 -1.52 -0.46 24.56
N GLU A 139 -2.02 0.43 25.41
CA GLU A 139 -3.28 1.16 25.20
C GLU A 139 -3.22 2.12 24.00
N ASP A 140 -2.07 2.71 23.70
CA ASP A 140 -1.89 3.61 22.54
C ASP A 140 -2.05 2.83 21.22
N ILE A 141 -1.44 1.64 21.15
CA ILE A 141 -1.59 0.74 19.99
C ILE A 141 -3.04 0.28 19.85
N LEU A 142 -3.69 -0.09 20.96
CA LEU A 142 -5.10 -0.47 20.94
C LEU A 142 -5.99 0.68 20.43
N GLY A 143 -5.74 1.90 20.89
CA GLY A 143 -6.43 3.09 20.43
C GLY A 143 -6.21 3.37 18.94
N ALA A 144 -4.98 3.19 18.44
CA ALA A 144 -4.67 3.32 17.02
C ALA A 144 -5.45 2.30 16.16
N ILE A 145 -5.53 1.05 16.60
CA ILE A 145 -6.32 0.01 15.92
C ILE A 145 -7.80 0.38 15.86
N GLN A 146 -8.39 0.81 16.99
CA GLN A 146 -9.81 1.18 17.05
C GLN A 146 -10.17 2.34 16.12
N ARG A 147 -9.22 3.24 15.86
CA ARG A 147 -9.38 4.38 14.94
C ARG A 147 -9.01 4.07 13.49
N ASN A 148 -8.56 2.84 13.19
CA ASN A 148 -7.96 2.47 11.90
C ASN A 148 -6.74 3.34 11.53
N ASP A 149 -5.97 3.75 12.53
CA ASP A 149 -4.81 4.64 12.40
C ASP A 149 -3.52 3.91 12.77
N ILE A 150 -3.40 2.69 12.22
CA ILE A 150 -2.24 1.81 12.39
C ILE A 150 -1.81 1.27 11.03
N PHE A 151 -0.51 1.32 10.75
CA PHE A 151 0.04 0.69 9.54
C PHE A 151 0.24 -0.81 9.77
N ILE A 152 -0.65 -1.63 9.19
CA ILE A 152 -0.61 -3.09 9.32
C ILE A 152 -1.07 -3.78 8.04
N GLY A 153 -0.48 -4.94 7.73
CA GLY A 153 -0.68 -5.62 6.45
C GLY A 153 0.14 -4.98 5.33
N GLY A 154 -0.12 -5.38 4.08
CA GLY A 154 0.74 -4.98 2.96
C GLY A 154 2.20 -5.33 3.27
N LEU A 155 3.13 -4.36 3.18
CA LEU A 155 4.53 -4.44 3.56
C LEU A 155 4.76 -4.85 5.02
N ALA A 156 3.83 -4.52 5.92
CA ALA A 156 3.85 -4.97 7.32
C ALA A 156 3.13 -6.31 7.53
N GLY A 157 2.84 -7.04 6.45
CA GLY A 157 2.27 -8.37 6.45
C GLY A 157 3.16 -9.40 5.74
N GLU A 158 2.72 -10.66 5.74
CA GLU A 158 3.54 -11.78 5.26
C GLU A 158 3.10 -12.36 3.91
N SER A 159 1.91 -12.01 3.41
CA SER A 159 1.29 -12.69 2.26
C SER A 159 2.06 -12.57 0.94
N TRP A 160 2.95 -11.58 0.83
CA TRP A 160 3.83 -11.38 -0.32
C TRP A 160 5.25 -11.90 -0.06
N SER A 161 5.58 -12.26 1.18
CA SER A 161 6.91 -12.64 1.64
C SER A 161 7.19 -14.11 1.37
N ARG A 162 8.48 -14.49 1.37
CA ARG A 162 8.92 -15.88 1.21
C ARG A 162 8.29 -16.84 2.22
N LEU A 163 7.95 -16.37 3.41
CA LEU A 163 7.36 -17.19 4.47
C LEU A 163 6.01 -17.79 4.03
N SER A 164 5.19 -17.02 3.32
CA SER A 164 3.85 -17.45 2.90
C SER A 164 3.79 -17.99 1.48
N THR A 165 4.79 -17.70 0.65
CA THR A 165 4.71 -17.92 -0.80
C THR A 165 5.79 -18.84 -1.36
N ASP A 166 6.78 -19.22 -0.54
CA ASP A 166 7.91 -20.12 -0.86
C ASP A 166 8.22 -20.15 -2.36
N PHE A 167 8.87 -19.10 -2.88
CA PHE A 167 8.95 -18.85 -4.33
C PHE A 167 9.59 -20.02 -5.11
N TYR A 168 8.74 -20.90 -5.65
CA TYR A 168 9.03 -21.89 -6.69
C TYR A 168 8.81 -21.30 -8.08
#